data_AF-X0S1A6-F1
#
_entry.id   AF-X0S1A6-F1
#
_cell.length_a   1.000
_cell.length_b   1.000
_cell.length_c   1.000
_cell.angle_alpha   90.00
_cell.angle_beta   90.00
_cell.angle_gamma   90.00
#
_symmetry.space_group_name_H-M   'P 1'
#
loop_
_entity.id
_entity.type
_entity.pdbx_description
1 polymer ?
#
loop_
_entity_poly.entity_id
_entity_poly.type
_entity_poly.pdbx_seq_one_letter_code
_entity_poly.pdbx_strand_id
1 'polypeptide(L)'
;PSYPNKEQTLDYVINSWKDGVTEYIGYTPVSDFHRHAEKIFLADNEDGSWRPIIREEGGLGGRGEFDVWLPRHLPTGADRERRVARARHRDGCNAAFMDGHSDWVQAEKMTEQMWQPK
;
A
#
# COMPACT_ATOMS: atom_id res chain seq x y z
N PRO A 1 23.55 21.01 -6.63
CA PRO A 1 23.12 20.39 -5.34
C PRO A 1 23.50 18.91 -5.33
N SER A 2 24.46 18.52 -4.48
CA SER A 2 24.69 17.10 -4.19
C SER A 2 23.71 16.70 -3.10
N TYR A 3 22.70 15.90 -3.44
CA TYR A 3 21.93 15.18 -2.44
C TYR A 3 22.82 14.02 -2.03
N PRO A 4 23.40 14.00 -0.82
CA PRO A 4 24.11 12.80 -0.41
C PRO A 4 23.07 11.68 -0.44
N ASN A 5 23.46 10.50 -0.92
CA ASN A 5 22.71 9.27 -0.77
C ASN A 5 22.47 9.05 0.73
N LYS A 6 21.45 9.72 1.26
CA LYS A 6 20.95 9.57 2.61
C LYS A 6 20.12 8.30 2.61
N GLU A 7 20.13 7.63 3.74
CA GLU A 7 19.22 6.53 4.04
C GLU A 7 17.78 6.95 3.72
N GLN A 8 17.11 6.21 2.84
CA GLN A 8 15.71 6.44 2.45
C GLN A 8 14.85 5.25 2.88
N THR A 9 13.59 5.48 3.16
CA THR A 9 12.60 4.44 3.41
C THR A 9 11.37 4.72 2.56
N LEU A 10 10.73 3.66 2.08
CA LEU A 10 9.42 3.75 1.48
C LEU A 10 8.35 3.72 2.56
N ASP A 11 7.40 4.64 2.41
CA ASP A 11 6.38 4.94 3.40
C ASP A 11 4.97 4.70 2.88
N TYR A 12 4.85 4.10 1.69
CA TYR A 12 3.59 3.81 1.04
C TYR A 12 3.58 2.39 0.52
N VAL A 13 2.37 1.87 0.31
CA VAL A 13 2.11 0.62 -0.39
C VAL A 13 1.29 0.87 -1.64
N ILE A 14 1.46 0.00 -2.62
CA ILE A 14 0.71 0.01 -3.87
C ILE A 14 -0.30 -1.13 -3.94
N ASN A 15 -1.28 -0.96 -4.81
CA ASN A 15 -2.26 -1.98 -5.08
C ASN A 15 -1.69 -3.05 -6.03
N SER A 16 -1.60 -4.29 -5.53
CA SER A 16 -1.25 -5.48 -6.33
C SER A 16 -2.33 -6.57 -6.16
N TRP A 17 -3.58 -6.17 -5.94
CA TRP A 17 -4.67 -7.09 -5.64
C TRP A 17 -5.14 -7.81 -6.90
N LYS A 18 -5.20 -9.15 -6.83
CA LYS A 18 -5.76 -9.99 -7.90
C LYS A 18 -7.00 -10.75 -7.44
N ASP A 19 -6.82 -11.66 -6.49
CA ASP A 19 -7.83 -12.63 -6.05
C ASP A 19 -7.83 -12.83 -4.51
N GLY A 20 -7.06 -12.01 -3.78
CA GLY A 20 -6.93 -12.13 -2.32
C GLY A 20 -6.03 -13.29 -1.87
N VAL A 21 -5.34 -13.98 -2.78
CA VAL A 21 -4.44 -15.12 -2.50
C VAL A 21 -3.10 -14.96 -3.22
N THR A 22 -3.12 -14.35 -4.40
CA THR A 22 -1.99 -14.20 -5.32
C THR A 22 -1.64 -12.74 -5.51
N GLU A 23 -0.35 -12.43 -5.43
CA GLU A 23 0.17 -11.13 -5.83
C GLU A 23 -0.01 -10.91 -7.33
N TYR A 24 -0.48 -9.71 -7.69
CA TYR A 24 -0.45 -9.26 -9.07
C TYR A 24 0.93 -8.67 -9.40
N ILE A 25 1.73 -9.37 -10.21
CA ILE A 25 3.03 -8.87 -10.70
C ILE A 25 2.85 -8.31 -12.12
N GLY A 26 3.27 -7.06 -12.32
CA GLY A 26 3.22 -6.34 -13.59
C GLY A 26 2.21 -5.21 -13.58
N TYR A 27 1.78 -4.77 -14.76
CA TYR A 27 0.82 -3.69 -14.93
C TYR A 27 -0.30 -4.15 -15.87
N THR A 28 -1.54 -3.82 -15.53
CA THR A 28 -2.69 -3.96 -16.43
C THR A 28 -3.35 -2.61 -16.59
N PRO A 29 -3.65 -2.17 -17.83
CA PRO A 29 -4.51 -1.02 -18.03
C PRO A 29 -5.89 -1.35 -17.45
N VAL A 30 -6.31 -0.57 -16.46
CA VAL A 30 -7.67 -0.69 -15.92
C VAL A 30 -8.50 0.41 -16.55
N SER A 31 -9.33 0.02 -17.51
CA SER A 31 -10.21 0.95 -18.25
C SER A 31 -11.64 0.98 -17.68
N ASP A 32 -12.00 -0.03 -16.89
CA ASP A 32 -13.35 -0.21 -16.36
C ASP A 32 -13.26 -0.38 -14.84
N PHE A 33 -13.31 0.75 -14.14
CA PHE A 33 -13.50 0.77 -12.70
C PHE A 33 -14.97 1.07 -12.43
N HIS A 34 -15.58 0.33 -11.52
CA HIS A 34 -16.82 0.76 -10.88
C HIS A 34 -16.47 1.44 -9.56
N ARG A 35 -17.07 2.61 -9.31
CA ARG A 35 -16.89 3.42 -8.07
C ARG A 35 -15.44 3.85 -7.82
N HIS A 36 -14.89 4.63 -8.74
CA HIS A 36 -13.46 5.03 -8.73
C HIS A 36 -13.07 5.73 -7.42
N ALA A 37 -13.99 6.52 -6.86
CA ALA A 37 -13.84 7.21 -5.58
C ALA A 37 -13.78 6.27 -4.35
N GLU A 38 -14.04 4.97 -4.50
CA GLU A 38 -13.94 3.99 -3.40
C GLU A 38 -12.71 3.09 -3.55
N LYS A 39 -11.99 3.17 -4.68
CA LYS A 39 -10.88 2.25 -5.00
C LYS A 39 -9.52 2.88 -4.72
N ILE A 40 -8.74 2.25 -3.85
CA ILE A 40 -7.41 2.67 -3.44
C ILE A 40 -6.37 2.12 -4.42
N PHE A 41 -5.41 2.95 -4.83
CA PHE A 41 -4.21 2.49 -5.57
C PHE A 41 -2.93 2.66 -4.77
N LEU A 42 -2.94 3.52 -3.75
CA LEU A 42 -1.80 3.81 -2.89
C LEU A 42 -2.28 4.18 -1.48
N ALA A 43 -1.63 3.68 -0.44
CA ALA A 43 -1.91 4.05 0.95
C ALA A 43 -0.62 4.10 1.79
N ASP A 44 -0.68 4.67 2.98
CA ASP A 44 0.46 4.63 3.89
C ASP A 44 0.85 3.20 4.25
N ASN A 45 2.16 2.95 4.28
CA ASN A 45 2.71 1.70 4.76
C ASN A 45 2.66 1.63 6.30
N GLU A 46 2.60 0.43 6.87
CA GLU A 46 2.70 0.20 8.32
C GLU A 46 4.12 0.47 8.81
N ASP A 47 4.26 1.21 9.91
CA ASP A 47 5.58 1.48 10.50
C ASP A 47 6.16 0.25 11.20
N GLY A 48 7.47 0.08 11.10
CA GLY A 48 8.15 -1.01 11.77
C GLY A 48 9.61 -1.16 11.40
N SER A 49 10.36 -1.79 12.31
CA SER A 49 11.80 -2.07 12.14
C SER A 49 12.13 -2.99 10.96
N TRP A 50 11.12 -3.60 10.34
CA TRP A 50 11.26 -4.46 9.17
C TRP A 50 11.42 -3.66 7.87
N ARG A 51 11.05 -2.37 7.87
CA ARG A 51 11.15 -1.53 6.67
C ARG A 51 12.60 -1.41 6.21
N PRO A 52 12.88 -1.62 4.91
CA PRO A 52 14.20 -1.40 4.38
C PRO A 52 14.62 0.07 4.48
N ILE A 53 15.89 0.22 4.80
CA ILE A 53 16.64 1.43 4.53
C ILE A 53 17.36 1.25 3.20
N ILE A 54 16.92 2.00 2.20
CA ILE A 54 17.48 2.06 0.87
C ILE A 54 18.73 2.94 0.93
N ARG A 55 19.87 2.36 0.58
CA ARG A 55 21.17 3.06 0.51
C ARG A 55 21.73 3.14 -0.91
N GLU A 56 21.16 2.36 -1.82
CA GLU A 56 21.57 2.22 -3.22
C GLU A 56 20.36 1.86 -4.09
N GLU A 57 20.44 2.15 -5.39
CA GLU A 57 19.35 2.04 -6.38
C GLU A 57 18.71 0.64 -6.42
N GLY A 58 19.48 -0.43 -6.19
CA GLY A 58 19.01 -1.82 -6.22
C GLY A 58 18.40 -2.34 -4.90
N GLY A 59 18.41 -1.55 -3.82
CA GLY A 59 18.07 -2.02 -2.47
C GLY A 59 16.61 -2.48 -2.26
N LEU A 60 15.75 -2.24 -3.25
CA LEU A 60 14.31 -2.56 -3.23
C LEU A 60 13.93 -3.82 -4.01
N GLY A 61 14.83 -4.41 -4.78
CA GLY A 61 14.50 -5.56 -5.63
C GLY A 61 13.93 -6.74 -4.83
N GLY A 62 12.79 -7.28 -5.26
CA GLY A 62 12.19 -8.50 -4.70
C GLY A 62 11.49 -8.35 -3.35
N ARG A 63 11.18 -7.11 -2.95
CA ARG A 63 10.51 -6.81 -1.66
C ARG A 63 9.00 -6.65 -1.84
N GLY A 64 8.27 -7.66 -1.39
CA GLY A 64 6.80 -7.68 -1.46
C GLY A 64 6.11 -6.93 -0.31
N GLU A 65 6.85 -6.32 0.61
CA GLU A 65 6.28 -5.63 1.78
C GLU A 65 5.58 -4.31 1.43
N PHE A 66 5.70 -3.86 0.17
CA PHE A 66 5.14 -2.62 -0.33
C PHE A 66 3.93 -2.79 -1.24
N ASP A 67 3.42 -4.01 -1.41
CA ASP A 67 2.23 -4.20 -2.23
C ASP A 67 1.09 -4.83 -1.43
N VAL A 68 -0.16 -4.60 -1.81
CA VAL A 68 -1.33 -5.13 -1.09
C VAL A 68 -2.07 -6.10 -1.99
N TRP A 69 -2.16 -7.37 -1.58
CA TRP A 69 -2.80 -8.44 -2.35
C TRP A 69 -3.47 -9.54 -1.53
N LEU A 70 -3.32 -9.53 -0.20
CA LEU A 70 -3.99 -10.43 0.73
C LEU A 70 -4.77 -9.63 1.77
N PRO A 71 -5.87 -10.18 2.32
CA PRO A 71 -6.63 -9.55 3.41
C PRO A 71 -5.76 -9.23 4.64
N ARG A 72 -4.82 -10.11 4.98
CA ARG A 72 -3.90 -9.91 6.12
C ARG A 72 -2.90 -8.75 5.93
N HIS A 73 -2.81 -8.17 4.74
CA HIS A 73 -2.00 -6.97 4.49
C HIS A 73 -2.74 -5.67 4.86
N LEU A 74 -4.06 -5.74 5.05
CA LEU A 74 -4.88 -4.61 5.47
C LEU A 74 -4.62 -4.23 6.93
N PRO A 75 -5.06 -3.04 7.39
CA PRO A 75 -4.79 -2.54 8.74
C PRO A 75 -5.28 -3.43 9.90
N THR A 76 -6.20 -4.35 9.62
CA THR A 76 -6.77 -5.31 10.59
C THR A 76 -6.05 -6.65 10.61
N GLY A 77 -5.05 -6.85 9.74
CA GLY A 77 -4.21 -8.05 9.74
C GLY A 77 -3.36 -8.20 11.01
N ALA A 78 -2.81 -9.39 11.22
CA ALA A 78 -1.95 -9.68 12.36
C ALA A 78 -0.65 -8.86 12.32
N ASP A 79 -0.05 -8.65 13.49
CA ASP A 79 1.25 -7.98 13.59
C ASP A 79 2.28 -8.70 12.71
N ARG A 80 3.10 -7.92 11.98
CA ARG A 80 4.08 -8.36 10.97
C ARG A 80 3.52 -8.87 9.64
N GLU A 81 2.20 -8.95 9.49
CA GLU A 81 1.57 -9.25 8.19
C GLU A 81 0.99 -8.01 7.51
N ARG A 82 0.56 -7.03 8.31
CA ARG A 82 0.05 -5.75 7.80
C ARG A 82 1.10 -5.05 6.97
N ARG A 83 0.60 -4.45 5.89
CA ARG A 83 1.38 -3.59 5.01
C ARG A 83 0.78 -2.21 4.95
N VAL A 84 -0.55 -2.10 4.99
CA VAL A 84 -1.20 -0.81 5.18
C VAL A 84 -1.15 -0.41 6.65
N ALA A 85 -0.91 0.87 6.90
CA ALA A 85 -0.77 1.39 8.25
C ALA A 85 -2.05 1.25 9.08
N ARG A 86 -1.89 0.83 10.34
CA ARG A 86 -3.00 0.78 11.31
C ARG A 86 -3.19 2.09 12.07
N ALA A 87 -2.10 2.78 12.39
CA ALA A 87 -2.15 3.90 13.35
C ALA A 87 -1.29 5.10 12.94
N ARG A 88 -0.97 5.26 11.66
CA ARG A 88 -0.14 6.39 11.20
C ARG A 88 -0.86 7.74 11.33
N HIS A 89 -2.17 7.74 11.12
CA HIS A 89 -3.01 8.94 11.21
C HIS A 89 -4.32 8.61 11.92
N ARG A 90 -4.48 9.05 13.18
CA ARG A 90 -5.74 8.94 13.94
C ARG A 90 -6.39 7.55 13.87
N ASP A 91 -5.63 6.49 14.15
CA ASP A 91 -6.09 5.09 14.03
C ASP A 91 -6.55 4.70 12.62
N GLY A 92 -5.81 5.20 11.62
CA GLY A 92 -5.99 4.91 10.21
C GLY A 92 -4.79 5.39 9.39
N CYS A 93 -5.02 5.57 8.10
CA CYS A 93 -4.03 6.03 7.14
C CYS A 93 -4.65 6.92 6.08
N ASN A 94 -3.81 7.67 5.37
CA ASN A 94 -4.21 8.35 4.16
C ASN A 94 -4.13 7.36 2.99
N ALA A 95 -5.08 7.49 2.06
CA ALA A 95 -5.13 6.72 0.83
C ALA A 95 -5.34 7.66 -0.37
N ALA A 96 -4.77 7.28 -1.50
CA ALA A 96 -5.06 7.86 -2.80
C ALA A 96 -5.95 6.89 -3.60
N PHE A 97 -6.99 7.46 -4.21
CA PHE A 97 -8.05 6.73 -4.88
C PHE A 97 -7.96 6.85 -6.40
N MET A 98 -8.54 5.90 -7.13
CA MET A 98 -8.38 5.76 -8.58
C MET A 98 -8.95 6.93 -9.39
N ASP A 99 -9.86 7.73 -8.83
CA ASP A 99 -10.37 8.97 -9.43
C ASP A 99 -9.44 10.19 -9.21
N GLY A 100 -8.33 10.01 -8.49
CA GLY A 100 -7.30 11.01 -8.25
C GLY A 100 -7.46 11.80 -6.94
N HIS A 101 -8.49 11.55 -6.14
CA HIS A 101 -8.58 12.19 -4.81
C HIS A 101 -7.75 11.43 -3.75
N SER A 102 -7.60 12.07 -2.59
CA SER A 102 -7.01 11.45 -1.41
C SER A 102 -7.89 11.70 -0.20
N ASP A 103 -8.04 10.70 0.65
CA ASP A 103 -8.79 10.83 1.91
C ASP A 103 -8.19 9.96 3.01
N TRP A 104 -8.58 10.24 4.24
CA TRP A 104 -8.26 9.44 5.41
C TRP A 104 -9.22 8.26 5.53
N VAL A 105 -8.68 7.07 5.75
CA VAL A 105 -9.43 5.83 5.97
C VAL A 105 -9.11 5.30 7.36
N GLN A 106 -10.14 5.16 8.18
CA GLN A 106 -10.03 4.49 9.48
C GLN A 106 -9.59 3.03 9.29
N ALA A 107 -8.65 2.55 10.10
CA ALA A 107 -8.06 1.22 9.94
C ALA A 107 -9.10 0.10 9.84
N GLU A 108 -10.10 0.10 10.72
CA GLU A 108 -11.16 -0.93 10.77
C GLU A 108 -12.17 -0.84 9.64
N LYS A 109 -12.22 0.29 8.92
CA LYS A 109 -13.12 0.50 7.78
C LYS A 109 -12.47 0.17 6.45
N MET A 110 -11.15 -0.03 6.40
CA MET A 110 -10.49 -0.40 5.18
C MET A 110 -10.76 -1.87 4.86
N THR A 111 -11.41 -2.12 3.72
CA THR A 111 -11.78 -3.47 3.29
C THR A 111 -11.10 -3.86 1.99
N GLU A 112 -11.12 -5.14 1.69
CA GLU A 112 -10.60 -5.72 0.45
C GLU A 112 -11.25 -5.10 -0.80
N GLN A 113 -12.54 -4.75 -0.72
CA GLN A 113 -13.27 -4.18 -1.85
C GLN A 113 -12.72 -2.81 -2.26
N MET A 114 -12.07 -2.08 -1.34
CA MET A 114 -11.39 -0.83 -1.67
C MET A 114 -10.13 -1.09 -2.50
N TRP A 115 -9.51 -2.27 -2.42
CA TRP A 115 -8.31 -2.61 -3.18
C TRP A 115 -8.61 -3.42 -4.44
N GLN A 116 -9.75 -4.09 -4.53
CA GLN A 116 -10.12 -4.83 -5.73
C GLN A 116 -10.44 -3.87 -6.88
N PRO A 117 -9.73 -3.91 -8.01
CA PRO A 117 -9.98 -2.98 -9.12
C PRO A 117 -11.32 -3.21 -9.84
N LYS A 118 -11.90 -4.41 -9.70
CA LYS A 118 -13.21 -4.79 -10.27
C LYS A 118 -14.31 -4.77 -9.21
#